data_AF-A0A2D0LHI7-F1
#
_entry.id   AF-A0A2D0LHI7-F1
#
_cell.length_a   1.000
_cell.length_b   1.000
_cell.length_c   1.000
_cell.angle_alpha   90.00
_cell.angle_beta   90.00
_cell.angle_gamma   90.00
#
_symmetry.space_group_name_H-M   'P 1'
#
loop_
_entity.id
_entity.type
_entity.pdbx_description
1 polymer ?
#
loop_
_entity_poly.entity_id
_entity_poly.type
_entity_poly.pdbx_seq_one_letter_code
_entity_poly.pdbx_strand_id
1 'polypeptide(L)'
;MSKLGIGHYQISGVLGYNADGAWGVHGGISVPRDSNGNELVYVEDTILPDGAIELKITHRQNTHMPARLQNRRIKSVDEQTYYTDDELY
;
A
#
# COMPACT_ATOMS: atom_id res chain seq x y z
N MET A 1 2.90 15.51 -5.42
CA MET A 1 2.76 14.43 -4.43
C MET A 1 3.62 14.77 -3.22
N SER A 2 3.07 14.60 -2.02
CA SER A 2 3.72 14.88 -0.74
C SER A 2 3.73 13.63 0.13
N LYS A 3 4.84 13.36 0.82
CA LYS A 3 4.95 12.28 1.82
C LYS A 3 4.58 12.84 3.19
N LEU A 4 3.54 12.28 3.80
CA LEU A 4 3.03 12.70 5.11
C LEU A 4 3.55 11.81 6.23
N GLY A 5 3.88 10.55 5.93
CA GLY A 5 4.38 9.58 6.90
C GLY A 5 5.02 8.34 6.26
N ILE A 6 5.16 7.26 7.03
CA ILE A 6 5.47 5.93 6.48
C ILE A 6 4.18 5.39 5.87
N GLY A 7 4.21 5.04 4.58
CA GLY A 7 3.02 4.53 3.90
C GLY A 7 1.92 5.57 3.67
N HIS A 8 2.08 6.82 4.10
CA HIS A 8 1.02 7.85 4.04
C HIS A 8 1.43 9.00 3.12
N TYR A 9 0.61 9.24 2.10
CA TYR A 9 0.89 10.18 1.02
C TYR A 9 -0.35 10.95 0.60
N GLN A 10 -0.13 12.14 0.03
CA GLN A 10 -1.16 12.93 -0.64
C GLN A 10 -0.72 13.26 -2.07
N ILE A 11 -1.60 13.00 -3.04
CA ILE A 11 -1.39 13.30 -4.45
C ILE A 11 -2.37 14.40 -4.87
N SER A 12 -1.84 15.57 -5.20
CA SER A 12 -2.61 16.72 -5.68
C SER A 12 -2.54 16.87 -7.20
N GLY A 13 -3.47 17.64 -7.78
CA GLY A 13 -3.50 17.94 -9.21
C GLY A 13 -3.85 16.74 -10.09
N VAL A 14 -4.59 15.77 -9.55
CA VAL A 14 -4.97 14.56 -10.28
C VAL A 14 -6.12 14.88 -11.23
N LEU A 15 -5.89 14.64 -12.52
CA LEU A 15 -6.89 14.74 -13.58
C LEU A 15 -7.22 13.31 -14.04
N GLY A 16 -8.45 12.85 -13.81
CA GLY A 16 -8.94 11.57 -14.33
C GLY A 16 -9.05 10.42 -13.33
N TYR A 17 -8.59 10.59 -12.09
CA TYR A 17 -9.12 9.78 -10.98
C TYR A 17 -10.48 10.34 -10.62
N ASN A 18 -11.44 9.49 -10.26
CA ASN A 18 -12.77 10.00 -9.98
C ASN A 18 -12.79 10.84 -8.71
N ALA A 19 -12.83 12.17 -8.88
CA ALA A 19 -12.81 13.15 -7.81
C ALA A 19 -14.05 13.10 -6.90
N ASP A 20 -15.13 12.44 -7.32
CA ASP A 20 -16.34 12.24 -6.50
C ASP A 20 -16.48 10.79 -5.97
N GLY A 21 -15.53 9.91 -6.27
CA GLY A 21 -15.53 8.51 -5.83
C GLY A 21 -16.64 7.63 -6.47
N ALA A 22 -17.44 8.14 -7.40
CA ALA A 22 -18.57 7.43 -8.00
C ALA A 22 -18.19 6.27 -8.96
N TRP A 23 -16.90 6.00 -9.20
CA TRP A 23 -16.48 4.89 -10.08
C TRP A 23 -16.50 3.52 -9.39
N GLY A 24 -17.03 3.44 -8.16
CA GLY A 24 -17.23 2.20 -7.41
C GLY A 24 -16.40 2.15 -6.13
N VAL A 25 -16.61 1.09 -5.34
CA VAL A 25 -15.89 0.87 -4.08
C VAL A 25 -14.42 0.55 -4.42
N HIS A 26 -13.47 1.32 -3.86
CA HIS A 26 -12.01 1.21 -4.01
C HIS A 26 -11.37 1.74 -5.32
N GLY A 27 -12.06 2.61 -6.06
CA GLY A 27 -11.41 3.62 -6.91
C GLY A 27 -10.50 3.16 -8.06
N GLY A 28 -10.43 1.86 -8.37
CA GLY A 28 -9.63 1.34 -9.49
C GLY A 28 -8.13 1.24 -9.22
N ILE A 29 -7.69 1.24 -7.96
CA ILE A 29 -6.26 1.04 -7.61
C ILE A 29 -5.91 -0.45 -7.73
N SER A 30 -4.76 -0.73 -8.35
CA SER A 30 -4.13 -2.06 -8.34
C SER A 30 -2.86 -2.03 -7.51
N VAL A 31 -2.61 -3.12 -6.78
CA VAL A 31 -1.44 -3.26 -5.90
C VAL A 31 -0.48 -4.33 -6.41
N PRO A 32 0.82 -4.24 -6.09
CA PRO A 32 1.77 -5.31 -6.41
C PRO A 32 1.36 -6.65 -5.81
N ARG A 33 1.59 -7.72 -6.58
CA ARG A 33 1.30 -9.10 -6.19
C ARG A 33 2.56 -9.97 -6.29
N ASP A 34 2.65 -10.98 -5.43
CA ASP A 34 3.67 -12.03 -5.55
C ASP A 34 3.41 -12.94 -6.76
N SER A 35 4.34 -13.87 -7.02
CA SER A 35 4.21 -14.86 -8.10
C SER A 35 3.05 -15.85 -7.93
N ASN A 36 2.42 -15.88 -6.76
CA ASN A 36 1.22 -16.69 -6.47
C ASN A 36 -0.07 -15.86 -6.54
N GLY A 37 0.02 -14.56 -6.87
CA GLY A 37 -1.11 -13.66 -6.98
C GLY A 37 -1.56 -13.02 -5.66
N ASN A 38 -0.83 -13.19 -4.56
CA ASN A 38 -1.17 -12.55 -3.28
C ASN A 38 -0.70 -11.10 -3.27
N GLU A 39 -1.54 -10.22 -2.75
CA GLU A 39 -1.19 -8.80 -2.62
C GLU A 39 -0.14 -8.58 -1.54
N LEU A 40 0.78 -7.64 -1.80
CA LEU A 40 1.90 -7.35 -0.91
C LEU A 40 1.60 -6.23 0.09
N VAL A 41 0.58 -5.42 -0.19
CA VAL A 41 0.17 -4.27 0.60
C VAL A 41 -1.35 -4.14 0.61
N TYR A 42 -1.88 -3.51 1.64
CA TYR A 42 -3.21 -2.91 1.64
C TYR A 42 -3.09 -1.45 1.25
N VAL A 43 -4.03 -0.96 0.44
CA VAL A 43 -4.16 0.44 0.09
C VAL A 43 -5.54 0.91 0.52
N GLU A 44 -5.56 1.98 1.29
CA GLU A 44 -6.75 2.76 1.59
C GLU A 44 -6.61 4.09 0.88
N ASP A 45 -7.58 4.44 0.04
CA ASP A 45 -7.66 5.71 -0.65
C ASP A 45 -8.84 6.54 -0.17
N THR A 46 -8.66 7.86 -0.16
CA THR A 46 -9.73 8.81 0.13
C THR A 46 -9.58 10.04 -0.75
N ILE A 47 -10.67 10.48 -1.34
CA ILE A 47 -10.70 11.73 -2.10
C ILE A 47 -11.00 12.89 -1.17
N LEU A 48 -10.10 13.87 -1.17
CA LEU A 48 -10.22 15.09 -0.40
C LEU A 48 -11.11 16.11 -1.15
N PRO A 49 -11.69 17.11 -0.45
CA PRO A 49 -12.62 18.06 -1.06
C PRO A 49 -12.06 18.87 -2.24
N ASP A 50 -10.74 19.03 -2.33
CA ASP A 50 -10.04 19.71 -3.42
C ASP A 50 -9.69 18.76 -4.60
N GLY A 51 -10.15 17.51 -4.55
CA GLY A 51 -9.87 16.47 -5.54
C GLY A 51 -8.51 15.80 -5.36
N ALA A 52 -7.74 16.14 -4.32
CA ALA A 52 -6.51 15.40 -4.00
C ALA A 52 -6.85 13.99 -3.47
N ILE A 53 -5.93 13.06 -3.67
CA ILE A 53 -6.05 11.68 -3.19
C ILE A 53 -5.13 11.50 -1.98
N GLU A 54 -5.70 11.15 -0.83
CA GLU A 54 -4.94 10.62 0.29
C GLU A 54 -4.80 9.09 0.12
N LEU A 55 -3.57 8.58 0.26
CA LEU A 55 -3.25 7.17 0.19
C LEU A 55 -2.57 6.72 1.48
N LYS A 56 -3.08 5.66 2.10
CA LYS A 56 -2.45 4.95 3.21
C LYS A 56 -2.14 3.53 2.78
N ILE A 57 -0.87 3.16 2.92
CA ILE A 57 -0.31 1.90 2.42
C ILE A 57 0.29 1.16 3.60
N THR A 58 -0.26 -0.02 3.87
CA THR A 58 0.20 -0.89 4.95
C THR A 58 0.75 -2.18 4.37
N HIS A 59 1.89 -2.64 4.89
CA HIS A 59 2.44 -3.93 4.51
C HIS A 59 1.47 -5.06 4.88
N ARG A 60 1.17 -5.96 3.94
CA ARG A 60 0.26 -7.08 4.15
C ARG A 60 1.04 -8.34 4.47
N GLN A 61 0.80 -8.91 5.66
CA GLN A 61 1.18 -10.29 5.94
C GLN A 61 0.05 -11.25 5.57
N ASN A 62 0.40 -12.31 4.86
CA ASN A 62 -0.53 -13.37 4.50
C ASN A 62 -0.45 -14.48 5.55
N THR A 63 -0.97 -14.22 6.75
CA THR A 63 -0.80 -15.08 7.95
C THR A 63 -1.26 -16.53 7.76
N HIS A 64 -2.12 -16.80 6.77
CA HIS A 64 -2.54 -18.15 6.38
C HIS A 64 -1.47 -18.95 5.60
N MET A 65 -0.41 -18.30 5.11
CA MET A 65 0.69 -18.93 4.38
C MET A 65 1.76 -19.50 5.32
N PRO A 66 2.51 -20.53 4.91
CA PRO A 66 3.66 -21.02 5.66
C PRO A 66 4.69 -19.92 5.95
N ALA A 67 5.41 -20.01 7.07
CA ALA A 67 6.38 -19.00 7.51
C ALA A 67 7.45 -18.63 6.47
N ARG A 68 7.84 -19.58 5.61
CA ARG A 68 8.79 -19.38 4.50
C ARG A 68 8.21 -18.64 3.29
N LEU A 69 6.88 -18.56 3.21
CA LEU A 69 6.10 -17.90 2.15
C LEU A 69 5.40 -16.64 2.66
N GLN A 70 5.67 -16.24 3.91
CA GLN A 70 5.20 -14.97 4.41
C GLN A 70 5.79 -13.84 3.58
N ASN A 71 4.95 -12.89 3.21
CA ASN A 71 5.41 -11.64 2.63
C ASN A 71 6.19 -10.90 3.72
N ARG A 72 7.52 -10.92 3.64
CA ARG A 72 8.41 -10.27 4.60
C ARG A 72 8.97 -9.02 3.96
N ARG A 73 8.96 -7.92 4.70
CA ARG A 73 9.58 -6.68 4.24
C ARG A 73 11.10 -6.82 4.30
N ILE A 74 11.75 -6.72 3.14
CA ILE A 74 13.21 -6.74 3.04
C ILE A 74 13.78 -5.44 3.64
N LYS A 75 14.77 -5.59 4.52
CA LYS A 75 15.54 -4.50 5.16
C LYS A 75 16.83 -4.24 4.39
N SER A 76 17.50 -5.30 3.94
CA SER A 76 18.65 -5.25 3.05
C SER A 76 18.58 -6.40 2.05
N VAL A 77 18.76 -6.09 0.77
CA VAL A 77 18.79 -7.10 -0.31
C VAL A 77 20.11 -7.87 -0.26
N ASP A 78 21.22 -7.18 -0.01
CA ASP A 78 22.57 -7.77 -0.01
C ASP A 78 22.78 -8.73 1.16
N GLU A 79 22.25 -8.38 2.33
CA GLU A 79 22.38 -9.17 3.55
C GLU A 79 21.22 -10.16 3.74
N GLN A 80 20.22 -10.14 2.85
CA GLN A 80 18.95 -10.87 2.98
C GLN A 80 18.31 -10.73 4.37
N THR A 81 18.33 -9.52 4.93
CA THR A 81 17.70 -9.23 6.22
C THR A 81 16.29 -8.73 6.02
N TYR A 82 15.42 -9.04 6.98
CA TYR A 82 14.00 -8.68 6.95
C TYR A 82 13.64 -7.93 8.23
N TYR A 83 12.72 -6.98 8.12
CA TYR A 83 12.11 -6.38 9.30
C TYR A 83 11.31 -7.44 10.06
N THR A 84 11.41 -7.43 11.39
CA THR A 84 10.50 -8.15 12.28
C THR A 84 9.29 -7.26 12.57
N ASP A 85 8.13 -7.86 12.89
CA ASP A 85 6.89 -7.10 13.08
C ASP A 85 6.97 -6.09 14.24
N ASP A 86 7.83 -6.36 15.21
CA ASP A 86 8.06 -5.50 16.38
C ASP A 86 8.90 -4.23 16.05
N GLU A 87 9.51 -4.14 14.87
CA GLU A 87 10.30 -2.96 14.45
C GLU A 87 9.46 -1.86 13.79
N LEU A 88 8.12 -2.00 13.76
CA LEU A 88 7.20 -1.11 13.03
C LEU A 88 6.41 -0.13 13.92
N TYR A 89 6.79 0.03 15.20
CA TYR A 89 6.23 1.02 16.12
C TYR A 89 7.25 2.07 16.56
#